data_AF-A0A7J9GCS3-F1
#
_entry.id   AF-A0A7J9GCS3-F1
#
_cell.length_a   1.000
_cell.length_b   1.000
_cell.length_c   1.000
_cell.angle_alpha   90.00
_cell.angle_beta   90.00
_cell.angle_gamma   90.00
#
_symmetry.space_group_name_H-M   'P 1'
#
loop_
_entity.id
_entity.type
_entity.pdbx_description
1 polymer ?
#
loop_
_entity_poly.entity_id
_entity_poly.type
_entity_poly.pdbx_seq_one_letter_code
_entity_poly.pdbx_strand_id
1 'polypeptide(L)' 'MIIQIDSMETVIAIQNEAHNELDSTLIRRIHQNLSRVRHWGIRHIPREDNRETDGIAKQFKERRKGLHVF' A
#
# COMPACT_ATOMS: atom_id res chain seq x y z
N MET A 1 -9.28 -6.43 -10.52
CA MET A 1 -8.51 -6.68 -9.29
C MET A 1 -9.02 -5.75 -8.19
N ILE A 2 -9.21 -6.22 -6.95
CA ILE A 2 -9.58 -5.34 -5.83
C ILE A 2 -8.40 -5.33 -4.86
N ILE A 3 -7.86 -4.14 -4.59
CA ILE A 3 -6.80 -3.89 -3.62
C ILE A 3 -7.48 -3.58 -2.28
N GLN A 4 -7.06 -4.28 -1.24
CA GLN A 4 -7.56 -4.09 0.12
C GLN A 4 -6.45 -3.50 0.97
N ILE A 5 -6.75 -2.42 1.68
CA ILE A 5 -5.77 -1.68 2.50
C ILE A 5 -6.41 -1.35 3.84
N ASP A 6 -5.66 -1.46 4.93
CA ASP A 6 -6.09 -1.12 6.29
C ASP A 6 -5.79 0.33 6.70
N SER A 7 -5.03 1.05 5.88
CA SER A 7 -4.81 2.49 6.01
C SER A 7 -5.84 3.27 5.17
N MET A 8 -6.80 3.88 5.86
CA MET A 8 -7.76 4.80 5.23
C MET A 8 -7.06 5.98 4.53
N GLU A 9 -5.99 6.51 5.13
CA GLU A 9 -5.17 7.57 4.54
C GLU A 9 -4.59 7.15 3.18
N THR A 10 -4.09 5.92 3.07
CA THR A 10 -3.53 5.38 1.82
C THR A 10 -4.62 5.19 0.76
N VAL A 11 -5.82 4.73 1.15
CA VAL A 11 -6.97 4.61 0.25
C VAL A 11 -7.34 5.99 -0.31
N ILE A 12 -7.45 7.00 0.56
CA ILE A 12 -7.75 8.38 0.18
C ILE A 12 -6.67 8.94 -0.74
N ALA A 13 -5.39 8.72 -0.43
CA ALA A 13 -4.26 9.22 -1.22
C ALA A 13 -4.22 8.63 -2.64
N ILE A 14 -4.62 7.37 -2.80
CA ILE A 14 -4.68 6.69 -4.11
C ILE A 14 -5.98 7.02 -4.86
N GLN A 15 -7.09 7.28 -4.16
CA GLN A 15 -8.35 7.66 -4.82
C GLN A 15 -8.34 9.12 -5.29
N ASN A 16 -7.78 10.03 -4.50
CA ASN A 16 -7.76 11.46 -4.80
C ASN A 16 -6.57 11.83 -5.68
N GLU A 17 -6.45 11.17 -6.83
CA GLU A 17 -5.33 11.15 -7.81
C GLU A 17 -4.62 12.51 -8.08
N ALA A 18 -5.26 13.63 -7.76
CA ALA A 18 -4.62 14.93 -7.63
C ALA A 18 -5.46 15.78 -6.67
N HIS A 19 -4.88 16.34 -5.60
CA HIS A 19 -5.27 17.69 -5.12
C HIS A 19 -4.50 18.27 -3.93
N ASN A 20 -3.45 17.64 -3.41
CA ASN A 20 -2.61 18.31 -2.41
C ASN A 20 -1.14 18.10 -2.72
N GLU A 21 -0.36 19.16 -2.52
CA GLU A 21 1.07 19.39 -2.80
C GLU A 21 2.08 18.34 -2.28
N LEU A 22 1.60 17.20 -1.79
CA LEU A 22 2.41 16.03 -1.50
C LEU A 22 2.51 15.17 -2.76
N ASP A 23 3.29 15.65 -3.72
CA ASP A 23 3.66 14.98 -4.96
C ASP A 23 4.60 13.80 -4.65
N SER A 24 4.06 12.80 -3.93
CA SER A 24 4.81 11.62 -3.54
C SER A 24 5.11 10.83 -4.80
N THR A 25 6.39 10.79 -5.18
CA THR A 25 6.88 9.96 -6.31
C THR A 25 6.40 8.51 -6.20
N LEU A 26 6.12 8.03 -4.99
CA LEU A 26 5.53 6.72 -4.74
C LEU A 26 4.07 6.62 -5.22
N ILE A 27 3.21 7.58 -4.87
CA ILE A 27 1.80 7.60 -5.31
C ILE A 27 1.75 7.66 -6.83
N ARG A 28 2.53 8.56 -7.46
CA ARG A 28 2.62 8.61 -8.93
C ARG A 28 3.04 7.29 -9.56
N ARG A 29 4.03 6.59 -8.99
CA ARG A 29 4.44 5.26 -9.46
C ARG A 29 3.36 4.21 -9.27
N ILE A 30 2.60 4.27 -8.19
CA ILE A 30 1.46 3.38 -7.95
C ILE A 30 0.42 3.59 -9.07
N HIS A 31 0.01 4.83 -9.35
CA HIS A 31 -0.92 5.14 -10.44
C HIS A 31 -0.41 4.68 -11.81
N GLN A 32 0.88 4.91 -12.12
CA GLN A 32 1.50 4.44 -13.36
C GLN A 32 1.50 2.91 -13.51
N ASN A 33 1.59 2.17 -12.40
CA ASN A 33 1.48 0.72 -12.44
C ASN A 33 0.02 0.27 -12.58
N LEU A 34 -0.90 0.96 -11.90
CA LEU A 34 -2.33 0.66 -11.95
C LEU A 34 -2.95 0.98 -13.32
N SER A 35 -2.44 1.98 -14.05
CA SER A 35 -2.89 2.30 -15.40
C SER A 35 -2.63 1.17 -16.41
N ARG A 36 -1.71 0.25 -16.10
CA ARG A 36 -1.44 -0.96 -16.91
C ARG A 36 -2.45 -2.07 -16.65
N VAL A 37 -3.30 -1.92 -15.64
CA VAL A 37 -4.29 -2.92 -15.23
C VAL A 37 -5.68 -2.47 -15.72
N ARG A 38 -6.27 -3.25 -16.63
CA ARG A 38 -7.55 -2.91 -17.31
C ARG A 38 -8.69 -2.55 -16.35
N HIS A 39 -8.79 -3.25 -15.21
CA HIS A 39 -9.78 -2.95 -14.18
C HIS A 39 -9.17 -3.17 -12.79
N TRP A 40 -9.14 -2.11 -11.99
CA TRP A 40 -8.75 -2.17 -10.60
C TRP A 40 -9.70 -1.35 -9.74
N GLY A 41 -9.79 -1.71 -8.47
CA GLY A 41 -10.49 -0.93 -7.45
C GLY A 41 -9.69 -1.01 -6.15
N ILE A 42 -9.92 -0.05 -5.27
CA ILE A 42 -9.28 0.03 -3.95
C ILE A 42 -10.36 0.22 -2.89
N ARG A 43 -10.23 -0.49 -1.77
CA ARG A 43 -11.13 -0.34 -0.62
C ARG A 43 -10.40 -0.47 0.69
N HIS A 44 -10.94 0.19 1.70
CA HIS A 44 -10.52 0.01 3.08
C HIS A 44 -11.05 -1.31 3.65
N ILE A 45 -10.24 -1.99 4.46
CA ILE A 45 -10.65 -3.11 5.32
C ILE A 45 -10.10 -2.90 6.75
N PRO A 46 -10.79 -3.37 7.81
CA PRO A 46 -10.22 -3.37 9.16
C PRO A 46 -8.88 -4.11 9.24
N ARG A 47 -8.00 -3.69 10.15
CA ARG A 47 -6.68 -4.33 10.36
C ARG A 47 -6.83 -5.79 10.75
N GLU A 48 -7.90 -6.13 11.46
CA GLU A 48 -8.24 -7.49 11.88
C GLU A 48 -8.41 -8.42 10.69
N ASP A 49 -8.94 -7.88 9.58
CA ASP A 49 -9.13 -8.62 8.32
C ASP A 49 -7.84 -8.65 7.48
N ASN A 50 -6.88 -7.78 7.76
CA ASN A 50 -5.58 -7.69 7.08
C ASN A 50 -4.43 -8.35 7.88
N ARG A 51 -4.74 -9.20 8.88
CA ARG A 51 -3.75 -9.79 9.80
C ARG A 51 -2.68 -10.62 9.11
N GLU A 52 -3.03 -11.33 8.05
CA GLU A 52 -2.07 -12.15 7.30
C GLU A 52 -1.01 -11.28 6.63
N THR A 53 -1.44 -10.24 5.92
CA THR A 53 -0.54 -9.26 5.29
C THR A 53 0.34 -8.56 6.32
N ASP A 54 -0.22 -8.15 7.46
CA ASP A 54 0.53 -7.54 8.56
C ASP A 54 1.59 -8.49 9.13
N GLY A 55 1.24 -9.77 9.30
CA GLY A 55 2.17 -10.82 9.72
C GLY A 55 3.33 -11.01 8.75
N ILE A 56 3.03 -11.11 7.46
CA ILE A 56 4.04 -11.23 6.40
C ILE A 56 4.95 -10.00 6.40
N ALA A 57 4.39 -8.79 6.40
CA ALA A 57 5.15 -7.55 6.40
C ALA A 57 6.10 -7.45 7.62
N LYS A 58 5.64 -7.86 8.80
CA LYS A 58 6.45 -7.91 10.03
C LYS A 58 7.58 -8.92 9.92
N GLN A 59 7.31 -10.13 9.42
CA GLN A 59 8.36 -11.15 9.23
C GLN A 59 9.46 -10.66 8.29
N PHE A 60 9.12 -10.00 7.19
CA PHE A 60 10.12 -9.42 6.29
C PHE A 60 10.91 -8.28 6.94
N LYS A 61 10.25 -7.44 7.74
CA LYS A 61 10.91 -6.39 8.53
C LYS A 61 11.89 -6.97 9.55
N GLU A 62 11.50 -8.04 10.24
CA GLU A 62 12.33 -8.73 11.23
C GLU A 62 13.51 -9.46 10.60
N ARG A 63 13.30 -10.18 9.48
CA ARG A 63 14.39 -10.80 8.71
C ARG A 63 15.40 -9.77 8.23
N ARG A 64 14.95 -8.58 7.82
CA ARG A 64 15.85 -7.48 7.43
C ARG A 64 16.64 -6.91 8.62
N LYS A 65 16.07 -6.92 9.83
CA LYS A 65 16.79 -6.55 11.06
C LYS A 65 17.82 -7.61 11.46
N GLY A 66 17.51 -8.90 11.30
CA GLY A 66 18.46 -10.00 11.57
C GLY A 66 19.62 -10.11 10.59
N LEU A 67 19.52 -9.44 9.44
CA LEU A 67 20.60 -9.30 8.43
C LEU A 67 21.54 -8.12 8.68
N HIS A 68 21.29 -7.29 9.70
CA HIS A 68 22.30 -6.37 10.22
C HIS A 68 23.24 -7.12 11.16
N VAL A 69 24.17 -7.87 10.58
CA VAL A 69 25.36 -8.35 11.28
C VAL A 69 26.41 -7.25 11.11
N PHE A 70 26.72 -6.54 12.19
CA PHE A 70 27.97 -5.82 12.36
C PHE A 70 28.80 -6.57 13.40
#